data_AF-A0A373VY12-F1
#
_entry.id   AF-A0A373VY12-F1
#
_cell.length_a   1.000
_cell.length_b   1.000
_cell.length_c   1.000
_cell.angle_alpha   90.00
_cell.angle_beta   90.00
_cell.angle_gamma   90.00
#
_symmetry.space_group_name_H-M   'P 1'
#
loop_
_entity.id
_entity.type
_entity.pdbx_description
1 polymer ?
#
loop_
_entity_poly.entity_id
_entity_poly.type
_entity_poly.pdbx_seq_one_letter_code
_entity_poly.pdbx_strand_id
1 'polypeptide(L)'
;MDIIRIEQLEIFAYHGCNEEEKRDGQKFYVDANLYTDVMTPGLSDDLEDTVNYAKACKFINKFLTENRFDLIEAVAEQTTRALLKEFPKIRKVDFTINKPNAPIKLPFGNVAVSVSREWHKAYLSIGSNIGDKEGYLNQAVDMLYDDENCKVGAISKFIQTKPYGPVEQDDFLNGCVEIETLYSPQELLKAVNAIEAAANRTREIHWGPRTLDVDIVLYDDEIVADSNLFIPHREMHKREFVLEPLVQIAPYAINPISKKTAEQLLDELRGQSENVNSGCAGCQGCAMRK
;
A
#
# COMPACT_ATOMS: atom_id res chain seq x y z
N MET A 1 1.28 18.08 -9.22
CA MET A 1 2.56 17.40 -9.45
C MET A 1 2.95 17.63 -10.89
N ASP A 2 4.21 17.94 -11.14
CA ASP A 2 4.71 18.22 -12.50
C ASP A 2 4.98 16.92 -13.27
N ILE A 3 5.28 17.04 -14.56
CA ILE A 3 5.27 15.92 -15.49
C ILE A 3 6.36 16.05 -16.57
N ILE A 4 7.04 14.94 -16.85
CA ILE A 4 7.84 14.73 -18.06
C ILE A 4 7.05 13.81 -18.99
N ARG A 5 6.93 14.19 -20.27
CA ARG A 5 6.18 13.42 -21.28
C ARG A 5 7.10 12.80 -22.31
N ILE A 6 6.92 11.50 -22.54
CA ILE A 6 7.52 10.75 -23.64
C ILE A 6 6.36 10.36 -24.56
N GLU A 7 6.42 10.74 -25.83
CA GLU A 7 5.36 10.49 -26.80
C GLU A 7 5.90 9.72 -28.00
N GLN A 8 5.13 8.74 -28.46
CA GLN A 8 5.36 7.95 -29.66
C GLN A 8 6.76 7.30 -29.73
N LEU A 9 7.25 6.80 -28.60
CA LEU A 9 8.50 6.05 -28.56
C LEU A 9 8.33 4.74 -29.33
N GLU A 10 8.91 4.68 -30.54
CA GLU A 10 8.87 3.50 -31.41
C GLU A 10 9.77 2.39 -30.86
N ILE A 11 9.21 1.20 -30.65
CA ILE A 11 9.94 0.01 -30.16
C ILE A 11 9.51 -1.21 -30.99
N PHE A 12 10.49 -1.97 -31.48
CA PHE A 12 10.23 -3.25 -32.12
C PHE A 12 10.36 -4.38 -31.10
N ALA A 13 9.28 -5.14 -30.90
CA ALA A 13 9.23 -6.21 -29.89
C ALA A 13 8.39 -7.40 -30.34
N TYR A 14 8.37 -8.46 -29.53
CA TYR A 14 7.79 -9.77 -29.85
C TYR A 14 6.62 -10.12 -28.91
N HIS A 15 5.75 -9.14 -28.62
CA HIS A 15 4.56 -9.34 -27.79
C HIS A 15 3.34 -9.73 -28.64
N GLY A 16 2.49 -10.60 -28.10
CA GLY A 16 1.27 -11.06 -28.75
C GLY A 16 0.96 -12.52 -28.44
N CYS A 17 -0.32 -12.88 -28.51
CA CYS A 17 -0.79 -14.22 -28.20
C CYS A 17 -0.50 -15.20 -29.35
N ASN A 18 -0.51 -14.73 -30.60
CA ASN A 18 -0.32 -15.58 -31.76
C ASN A 18 1.17 -15.91 -31.97
N GLU A 19 1.45 -17.15 -32.38
CA GLU A 19 2.83 -17.61 -32.65
C GLU A 19 3.54 -16.79 -33.74
N GLU A 20 2.80 -16.30 -34.73
CA GLU A 20 3.33 -15.40 -35.77
C GLU A 20 3.85 -14.09 -35.18
N GLU A 21 3.13 -13.49 -34.23
CA GLU A 21 3.54 -12.24 -33.58
C GLU A 21 4.82 -12.46 -32.74
N LYS A 22 4.94 -13.61 -32.09
CA LYS A 22 6.12 -13.97 -31.29
C LYS A 22 7.34 -14.27 -32.15
N ARG A 23 7.15 -14.77 -33.38
CA ARG A 23 8.22 -15.09 -34.32
C ARG A 23 8.68 -13.86 -35.09
N ASP A 24 7.72 -13.14 -35.68
CA ASP A 24 7.99 -12.11 -36.68
C ASP A 24 8.16 -10.73 -36.03
N GLY A 25 7.57 -10.52 -34.84
CA GLY A 25 7.61 -9.26 -34.12
C GLY A 25 6.82 -8.15 -34.81
N GLN A 26 6.65 -7.03 -34.12
CA GLN A 26 5.99 -5.85 -34.69
C GLN A 26 6.45 -4.57 -33.99
N LYS A 27 6.14 -3.43 -34.61
CA LYS A 27 6.33 -2.11 -33.99
C LYS A 27 5.21 -1.81 -32.99
N PHE A 28 5.62 -1.35 -31.82
CA PHE A 28 4.78 -0.76 -30.79
C PHE A 28 5.18 0.72 -30.61
N TYR A 29 4.23 1.54 -30.17
CA TYR A 29 4.51 2.94 -29.82
C TYR A 29 4.11 3.17 -28.38
N VAL A 30 5.03 3.72 -27.59
CA VAL A 30 4.82 3.95 -26.17
C VAL A 30 4.70 5.44 -25.88
N ASP A 31 3.69 5.79 -25.10
CA ASP A 31 3.55 7.10 -24.46
C ASP A 31 3.69 6.92 -22.94
N ALA A 32 4.49 7.76 -22.29
CA ALA A 32 4.71 7.70 -20.84
C ALA A 32 4.73 9.09 -20.22
N ASN A 33 3.85 9.28 -19.25
CA ASN A 33 3.76 10.47 -18.41
C ASN A 33 4.42 10.16 -17.07
N LEU A 34 5.59 10.74 -16.81
CA LEU A 34 6.35 10.52 -15.59
C LEU A 34 6.12 11.70 -14.64
N TYR A 35 5.33 11.48 -13.58
CA TYR A 35 5.03 12.52 -12.59
C TYR A 35 6.17 12.61 -11.58
N THR A 36 6.79 13.79 -11.52
CA THR A 36 7.99 14.06 -10.71
C THR A 36 8.05 15.55 -10.37
N ASP A 37 8.95 15.93 -9.47
CA ASP A 37 9.25 17.34 -9.22
C ASP A 37 10.16 17.86 -10.32
N VAL A 38 9.72 18.90 -11.03
CA VAL A 38 10.55 19.59 -12.03
C VAL A 38 11.00 20.97 -11.56
N MET A 39 10.50 21.45 -10.42
CA MET A 39 10.86 22.75 -9.87
C MET A 39 12.28 22.73 -9.33
N THR A 40 12.63 21.74 -8.51
CA THR A 40 14.00 21.61 -7.96
C THR A 40 15.06 21.58 -9.07
N PRO A 41 15.00 20.65 -10.05
CA PRO A 41 15.97 20.65 -11.15
C PRO A 41 15.88 21.89 -12.04
N GLY A 42 14.70 22.50 -12.20
CA GLY A 42 14.53 23.74 -12.95
C GLY A 42 15.23 24.94 -12.30
N LEU A 43 15.44 24.91 -10.98
CA LEU A 43 16.17 25.93 -10.23
C LEU A 43 17.66 25.61 -10.11
N SER A 44 18.02 24.34 -9.92
CA SER A 44 19.42 23.93 -9.74
C SER A 44 20.18 23.77 -11.05
N ASP A 45 19.48 23.49 -12.16
CA ASP A 45 20.05 23.09 -13.45
C ASP A 45 20.99 21.86 -13.34
N ASP A 46 20.74 20.98 -12.38
CA ASP A 46 21.51 19.75 -12.15
C ASP A 46 20.79 18.51 -12.70
N LEU A 47 21.51 17.71 -13.48
CA LEU A 47 21.02 16.43 -14.00
C LEU A 47 20.80 15.39 -12.90
N GLU A 48 21.50 15.50 -11.76
CA GLU A 48 21.29 14.62 -10.62
C GLU A 48 19.95 14.89 -9.94
N ASP A 49 19.40 16.11 -10.07
CA ASP A 49 18.14 16.53 -9.45
C ASP A 49 16.90 16.08 -10.22
N THR A 50 17.02 15.77 -11.51
CA THR A 50 15.89 15.40 -12.36
C THR A 50 15.78 13.90 -12.65
N VAL A 51 14.62 13.49 -13.17
CA VAL A 51 14.48 12.19 -13.84
C VAL A 51 15.10 12.29 -15.23
N ASN A 52 16.15 11.51 -15.48
CA ASN A 52 16.79 11.48 -16.79
C ASN A 52 15.91 10.74 -17.82
N TYR A 53 15.18 11.50 -18.62
CA TYR A 53 14.28 10.96 -19.65
C TYR A 53 15.01 10.08 -20.69
N ALA A 54 16.28 10.35 -20.99
CA ALA A 54 17.05 9.49 -21.90
C ALA A 54 17.33 8.10 -21.29
N LYS A 55 17.59 8.03 -19.98
CA LYS A 55 17.68 6.74 -19.25
C LYS A 55 16.31 6.06 -19.19
N ALA A 56 15.22 6.80 -18.95
CA ALA A 56 13.87 6.25 -18.95
C ALA A 56 13.49 5.63 -20.31
N CYS A 57 13.71 6.35 -21.43
CA CYS A 57 13.45 5.80 -22.78
C CYS A 57 14.28 4.54 -23.05
N LYS A 58 15.57 4.53 -22.68
CA LYS A 58 16.43 3.34 -22.81
C LYS A 58 15.93 2.17 -21.98
N PHE A 59 15.48 2.43 -20.76
CA PHE A 59 14.90 1.43 -19.88
C PHE A 59 13.64 0.82 -20.48
N ILE A 60 12.68 1.65 -20.93
CA ILE A 60 11.45 1.18 -21.57
C ILE A 60 11.78 0.30 -22.77
N ASN A 61 12.64 0.78 -23.68
CA ASN A 61 13.05 0.01 -24.85
C ASN A 61 13.66 -1.33 -24.44
N LYS A 62 14.63 -1.33 -23.51
CA LYS A 62 15.27 -2.55 -23.02
C LYS A 62 14.24 -3.52 -22.44
N PHE A 63 13.37 -3.06 -21.56
CA PHE A 63 12.36 -3.88 -20.90
C PHE A 63 11.42 -4.54 -21.91
N LEU A 64 10.90 -3.80 -22.89
CA LEU A 64 10.02 -4.35 -23.93
C LEU A 64 10.74 -5.32 -24.88
N THR A 65 12.03 -5.11 -25.15
CA THR A 65 12.80 -5.99 -26.05
C THR A 65 13.29 -7.27 -25.39
N GLU A 66 13.61 -7.24 -24.10
CA GLU A 66 14.14 -8.40 -23.36
C GLU A 66 13.03 -9.30 -22.80
N ASN A 67 11.85 -8.74 -22.53
CA ASN A 67 10.71 -9.50 -22.05
C ASN A 67 9.75 -9.86 -23.19
N ARG A 68 9.04 -10.98 -23.02
CA ARG A 68 7.99 -11.41 -23.95
C ARG A 68 6.71 -11.67 -23.18
N PHE A 69 5.62 -11.14 -23.69
CA PHE A 69 4.31 -11.19 -23.06
C PHE A 69 3.27 -11.51 -24.11
N ASP A 70 2.29 -12.33 -23.75
CA ASP A 70 1.16 -12.64 -24.63
C ASP A 70 0.19 -11.45 -24.75
N LEU A 71 0.07 -10.67 -23.69
CA LEU A 71 -0.89 -9.58 -23.51
C LEU A 71 -0.16 -8.24 -23.44
N ILE A 72 -0.66 -7.23 -24.15
CA ILE A 72 -0.13 -5.85 -24.07
C ILE A 72 -0.50 -5.18 -22.75
N GLU A 73 -1.53 -5.68 -22.07
CA GLU A 73 -1.89 -5.37 -20.68
C GLU A 73 -0.76 -5.75 -19.73
N ALA A 74 -0.17 -6.94 -19.91
CA ALA A 74 0.95 -7.38 -19.09
C ALA A 74 2.22 -6.55 -19.38
N VAL A 75 2.46 -6.18 -20.65
CA VAL A 75 3.54 -5.25 -21.01
C VAL A 75 3.36 -3.92 -20.27
N ALA A 76 2.18 -3.32 -20.37
CA ALA A 76 1.88 -2.03 -19.75
C ALA A 76 2.05 -2.09 -18.23
N GLU A 77 1.46 -3.09 -17.58
CA GLU A 77 1.52 -3.26 -16.12
C GLU A 77 2.96 -3.42 -15.61
N GLN A 78 3.70 -4.37 -16.20
CA GLN A 78 5.02 -4.72 -15.70
C GLN A 78 6.05 -3.62 -16.01
N THR A 79 5.98 -3.01 -17.19
CA THR A 79 6.88 -1.88 -17.53
C THR A 79 6.65 -0.70 -16.60
N THR A 80 5.39 -0.38 -16.29
CA THR A 80 5.03 0.74 -15.40
C THR A 80 5.55 0.53 -13.99
N ARG A 81 5.34 -0.66 -13.41
CA ARG A 81 5.88 -1.00 -12.08
C ARG A 81 7.41 -1.00 -12.07
N ALA A 82 8.04 -1.57 -13.10
CA ALA A 82 9.49 -1.60 -13.20
C ALA A 82 10.09 -0.19 -13.32
N LEU A 83 9.45 0.72 -14.06
CA LEU A 83 9.82 2.14 -14.11
C LEU A 83 9.75 2.82 -12.74
N LEU A 84 8.66 2.63 -12.00
CA LEU A 84 8.48 3.22 -10.67
C LEU A 84 9.50 2.72 -9.63
N LYS A 85 10.02 1.51 -9.82
CA LYS A 85 11.07 0.90 -8.98
C LYS A 85 12.46 1.41 -9.37
N GLU A 86 12.76 1.47 -10.66
CA GLU A 86 14.06 1.90 -11.18
C GLU A 86 14.33 3.41 -10.95
N PHE A 87 13.27 4.23 -10.96
CA PHE A 87 13.38 5.69 -10.86
C PHE A 87 12.68 6.23 -9.59
N PRO A 88 13.36 6.28 -8.44
CA PRO A 88 12.75 6.69 -7.15
C PRO A 88 12.13 8.08 -7.10
N LYS A 89 12.55 8.98 -8.01
CA LYS A 89 12.01 10.36 -8.12
C LYS A 89 10.65 10.42 -8.82
N ILE A 90 10.24 9.34 -9.47
CA ILE A 90 8.92 9.24 -10.10
C ILE A 90 7.93 8.74 -9.05
N ARG A 91 6.84 9.49 -8.84
CA ARG A 91 5.77 9.08 -7.90
C ARG A 91 4.62 8.37 -8.58
N LYS A 92 4.32 8.75 -9.82
CA LYS A 92 3.26 8.19 -10.64
C LYS A 92 3.73 8.06 -12.09
N VAL A 93 3.24 7.03 -12.77
CA VAL A 93 3.39 6.84 -14.20
C VAL A 93 2.02 6.57 -14.82
N ASP A 94 1.64 7.36 -15.83
CA ASP A 94 0.63 6.91 -16.81
C ASP A 94 1.37 6.38 -18.03
N PHE A 95 1.11 5.13 -18.40
CA PHE A 95 1.80 4.44 -19.48
C PHE A 95 0.80 3.92 -20.48
N THR A 96 1.03 4.20 -21.77
CA THR A 96 0.22 3.70 -22.87
C THR A 96 1.10 2.95 -23.86
N ILE A 97 0.67 1.74 -24.22
CA ILE A 97 1.27 0.97 -25.32
C ILE A 97 0.26 0.87 -26.46
N ASN A 98 0.71 1.29 -27.64
CA ASN A 98 -0.06 1.30 -28.88
C ASN A 98 0.41 0.15 -29.78
N LYS A 99 -0.55 -0.60 -30.32
CA LYS A 99 -0.38 -1.76 -31.20
C LYS A 99 -1.15 -1.50 -32.51
N PRO A 100 -0.56 -0.77 -33.46
CA PRO A 100 -1.24 -0.42 -34.71
C PRO A 100 -1.44 -1.61 -35.65
N ASN A 101 -0.62 -2.67 -35.53
CA ASN A 101 -0.68 -3.85 -36.40
C ASN A 101 -1.35 -5.05 -35.71
N ALA A 102 -2.32 -4.80 -34.83
CA ALA A 102 -3.07 -5.88 -34.17
C ALA A 102 -3.77 -6.78 -35.22
N PRO A 103 -3.82 -8.11 -35.01
CA PRO A 103 -4.33 -9.09 -35.99
C PRO A 103 -5.87 -9.09 -36.05
N ILE A 104 -6.46 -7.94 -36.32
CA ILE A 104 -7.91 -7.71 -36.38
C ILE A 104 -8.31 -7.60 -37.86
N LYS A 105 -9.23 -8.45 -38.30
CA LYS A 105 -9.73 -8.50 -39.69
C LYS A 105 -10.79 -7.42 -39.99
N LEU A 106 -10.60 -6.21 -39.47
CA LEU A 106 -11.47 -5.04 -39.64
C LEU A 106 -10.60 -3.79 -39.80
N PRO A 107 -11.09 -2.71 -40.43
CA PRO A 107 -10.36 -1.45 -40.46
C PRO A 107 -10.35 -0.81 -39.06
N PHE A 108 -9.16 -0.46 -38.55
CA PHE A 108 -8.96 0.32 -37.34
C PHE A 108 -7.71 1.18 -37.49
N GLY A 109 -7.59 2.24 -36.68
CA GLY A 109 -6.39 3.08 -36.66
C GLY A 109 -5.31 2.54 -35.72
N ASN A 110 -5.69 2.24 -34.48
CA ASN A 110 -4.79 1.74 -33.46
C ASN A 110 -5.58 1.03 -32.34
N VAL A 111 -4.92 0.09 -31.66
CA VAL A 111 -5.39 -0.49 -30.38
C VAL A 111 -4.37 -0.13 -29.32
N ALA A 112 -4.82 0.39 -28.19
CA ALA A 112 -3.93 0.78 -27.11
C ALA A 112 -4.42 0.26 -25.75
N VAL A 113 -3.47 0.00 -24.86
CA VAL A 113 -3.73 -0.23 -23.45
C VAL A 113 -3.02 0.83 -22.64
N SER A 114 -3.76 1.45 -21.73
CA SER A 114 -3.25 2.46 -20.81
C SER A 114 -3.40 1.99 -19.37
N VAL A 115 -2.35 2.18 -18.57
CA VAL A 115 -2.35 1.92 -17.13
C VAL A 115 -1.81 3.14 -16.38
N SER A 116 -2.27 3.33 -15.16
CA SER A 116 -1.78 4.37 -14.23
C SER A 116 -1.37 3.68 -12.93
N ARG A 117 -0.12 3.86 -12.51
CA ARG A 117 0.39 3.34 -11.23
C ARG A 117 1.12 4.43 -10.47
N GLU A 118 1.00 4.41 -9.16
CA GLU A 118 1.67 5.34 -8.26
C GLU A 118 2.09 4.63 -6.97
N TRP A 119 3.04 5.24 -6.27
CA TRP A 119 3.37 4.84 -4.91
C TRP A 119 2.32 5.40 -3.96
N HIS A 120 1.66 4.52 -3.22
CA HIS A 120 0.60 4.83 -2.27
C HIS A 120 1.10 4.71 -0.85
N LYS A 121 0.67 5.59 0.04
CA LYS A 121 1.05 5.55 1.45
C LYS A 121 0.04 4.71 2.23
N ALA A 122 0.51 3.74 3.01
CA ALA A 122 -0.35 2.94 3.86
C ALA A 122 0.22 2.77 5.27
N TYR A 123 -0.68 2.52 6.22
CA TYR A 123 -0.34 2.25 7.62
C TYR A 123 -0.88 0.89 8.01
N LEU A 124 0.01 0.00 8.43
CA LEU A 124 -0.32 -1.35 8.85
C LEU A 124 -0.20 -1.45 10.37
N SER A 125 -1.21 -2.04 11.02
CA SER A 125 -1.12 -2.47 12.42
C SER A 125 -0.66 -3.92 12.43
N ILE A 126 0.33 -4.24 13.26
CA ILE A 126 0.84 -5.60 13.44
C ILE A 126 0.68 -6.02 14.90
N GLY A 127 0.28 -7.27 15.14
CA GLY A 127 0.03 -7.78 16.49
C GLY A 127 0.30 -9.28 16.63
N SER A 128 0.79 -9.69 17.79
CA SER A 128 1.02 -11.12 18.12
C SER A 128 0.82 -11.38 19.60
N ASN A 129 0.25 -12.54 19.96
CA ASN A 129 0.15 -12.97 21.36
C ASN A 129 0.46 -14.43 21.63
N ILE A 130 0.98 -15.18 20.66
CA ILE A 130 1.43 -16.55 20.83
C ILE A 130 2.94 -16.64 20.60
N GLY A 131 3.65 -17.44 21.41
CA GLY A 131 5.03 -17.83 21.13
C GLY A 131 6.02 -16.66 21.15
N ASP A 132 6.93 -16.64 20.17
CA ASP A 132 7.92 -15.57 20.00
C ASP A 132 7.30 -14.34 19.32
N LYS A 133 6.50 -13.59 20.10
CA LYS A 133 5.70 -12.45 19.63
C LYS A 133 6.56 -11.43 18.86
N GLU A 134 7.71 -11.05 19.44
CA GLU A 134 8.63 -10.10 18.82
C GLU A 134 9.27 -10.67 17.55
N GLY A 135 9.66 -11.94 17.56
CA GLY A 135 10.12 -12.65 16.36
C GLY A 135 9.10 -12.63 15.22
N TYR A 136 7.81 -12.85 15.52
CA TYR A 136 6.75 -12.77 14.50
C TYR A 136 6.53 -11.35 13.95
N LEU A 137 6.57 -10.33 14.81
CA LEU A 137 6.46 -8.94 14.36
C LEU A 137 7.64 -8.53 13.47
N ASN A 138 8.87 -8.91 13.87
CA ASN A 138 10.07 -8.64 13.07
C ASN A 138 10.03 -9.39 11.74
N GLN A 139 9.60 -10.66 11.72
CA GLN A 139 9.42 -11.41 10.47
C GLN A 139 8.43 -10.71 9.53
N ALA A 140 7.33 -10.16 10.04
CA ALA A 140 6.36 -9.43 9.24
C ALA A 140 6.98 -8.19 8.58
N VAL A 141 7.80 -7.47 9.34
CA VAL A 141 8.56 -6.30 8.86
C VAL A 141 9.59 -6.70 7.82
N ASP A 142 10.36 -7.78 8.05
CA ASP A 142 11.36 -8.28 7.12
C ASP A 142 10.73 -8.68 5.78
N MET A 143 9.56 -9.35 5.80
CA MET A 143 8.83 -9.68 4.58
C MET A 143 8.35 -8.44 3.81
N LEU A 144 8.07 -7.33 4.49
CA LEU A 144 7.75 -6.06 3.82
C LEU A 144 9.00 -5.37 3.24
N TYR A 145 10.17 -5.53 3.86
CA TYR A 145 11.45 -5.08 3.30
C TYR A 145 11.85 -5.86 2.05
N ASP A 146 11.58 -7.17 2.03
CA ASP A 146 11.93 -8.06 0.92
C ASP A 146 10.95 -7.95 -0.27
N ASP A 147 9.77 -7.33 -0.09
CA ASP A 147 8.82 -7.12 -1.17
C ASP A 147 9.18 -5.86 -1.99
N GLU A 148 9.62 -6.07 -3.23
CA GLU A 148 9.96 -4.99 -4.17
C GLU A 148 8.80 -4.02 -4.51
N ASN A 149 7.56 -4.37 -4.18
CA ASN A 149 6.40 -3.49 -4.33
C ASN A 149 6.10 -2.68 -3.07
N CYS A 150 6.93 -2.80 -2.03
CA CYS A 150 6.81 -2.08 -0.78
C CYS A 150 8.12 -1.33 -0.47
N LYS A 151 7.98 -0.19 0.21
CA LYS A 151 9.08 0.55 0.83
C LYS A 151 8.69 0.80 2.27
N VAL A 152 9.41 0.19 3.20
CA VAL A 152 9.16 0.39 4.62
C VAL A 152 9.67 1.77 5.02
N GLY A 153 8.81 2.55 5.68
CA GLY A 153 9.12 3.84 6.25
C GLY A 153 9.36 3.74 7.75
N ALA A 154 8.60 4.51 8.53
CA ALA A 154 8.71 4.49 9.99
C ALA A 154 8.05 3.23 10.59
N ILE A 155 8.67 2.70 11.65
CA ILE A 155 8.14 1.61 12.46
C ILE A 155 8.00 2.12 13.89
N SER A 156 6.85 1.90 14.53
CA SER A 156 6.64 2.27 15.92
C SER A 156 7.48 1.40 16.86
N LYS A 157 7.56 1.78 18.14
CA LYS A 157 7.95 0.83 19.17
C LYS A 157 6.86 -0.24 19.28
N PHE A 158 7.26 -1.44 19.69
CA PHE A 158 6.32 -2.46 20.08
C PHE A 158 5.84 -2.22 21.51
N ILE A 159 4.53 -2.26 21.70
CA ILE A 159 3.87 -2.03 22.99
C ILE A 159 3.16 -3.30 23.45
N GLN A 160 3.24 -3.58 24.74
CA GLN A 160 2.52 -4.69 25.36
C GLN A 160 1.15 -4.21 25.83
N THR A 161 0.09 -4.91 25.41
CA THR A 161 -1.29 -4.56 25.78
C THR A 161 -2.09 -5.79 26.16
N LYS A 162 -3.03 -5.64 27.09
CA LYS A 162 -3.95 -6.72 27.44
C LYS A 162 -4.80 -7.14 26.23
N PRO A 163 -5.18 -8.42 26.12
CA PRO A 163 -6.04 -8.89 25.05
C PRO A 163 -7.42 -8.21 25.08
N TYR A 164 -7.97 -7.98 23.91
CA TYR A 164 -9.32 -7.48 23.75
C TYR A 164 -10.33 -8.63 23.59
N GLY A 165 -11.43 -8.60 24.35
CA GLY A 165 -12.50 -9.58 24.27
C GLY A 165 -12.62 -10.50 25.50
N PRO A 166 -13.56 -11.46 25.49
CA PRO A 166 -13.92 -12.27 26.66
C PRO A 166 -13.03 -13.50 26.88
N VAL A 167 -12.06 -13.76 26.00
CA VAL A 167 -11.22 -14.97 26.04
C VAL A 167 -9.93 -14.67 26.79
N GLU A 168 -9.65 -15.45 27.85
CA GLU A 168 -8.38 -15.39 28.59
C GLU A 168 -7.24 -15.87 27.70
N GLN A 169 -6.22 -15.03 27.56
CA GLN A 169 -5.06 -15.26 26.70
C GLN A 169 -3.90 -14.36 27.15
N ASP A 170 -2.69 -14.64 26.67
CA ASP A 170 -1.52 -13.82 26.96
C ASP A 170 -1.67 -12.40 26.38
N ASP A 171 -0.91 -11.47 26.96
CA ASP A 171 -0.81 -10.10 26.46
C ASP A 171 -0.34 -10.06 25.00
N PHE A 172 -0.87 -9.13 24.23
CA PHE A 172 -0.42 -8.86 22.88
C PHE A 172 0.80 -7.96 22.88
N LEU A 173 1.69 -8.19 21.91
CA LEU A 173 2.66 -7.23 21.44
C LEU A 173 2.11 -6.59 20.16
N ASN A 174 2.00 -5.27 20.11
CA ASN A 174 1.43 -4.53 18.98
C ASN A 174 2.39 -3.45 18.48
N GLY A 175 2.32 -3.14 17.18
CA GLY A 175 3.07 -2.06 16.55
C GLY A 175 2.37 -1.53 15.31
N CYS A 176 2.92 -0.47 14.73
CA CYS A 176 2.48 0.11 13.47
C CYS A 176 3.67 0.31 12.52
N VAL A 177 3.43 0.04 11.24
CA VAL A 177 4.40 0.17 10.16
C VAL A 177 3.82 1.12 9.11
N GLU A 178 4.55 2.19 8.80
CA GLU A 178 4.30 3.03 7.62
C GLU A 178 4.98 2.41 6.40
N ILE A 179 4.27 2.31 5.28
CA ILE A 179 4.83 1.86 4.01
C ILE A 179 4.44 2.79 2.86
N GLU A 180 5.27 2.85 1.83
CA GLU A 180 4.81 3.16 0.46
C GLU A 180 4.64 1.84 -0.31
N THR A 181 3.58 1.70 -1.10
CA THR A 181 3.33 0.47 -1.88
C THR A 181 2.81 0.75 -3.30
N LEU A 182 3.13 -0.14 -4.24
CA LEU A 182 2.55 -0.17 -5.58
C LEU A 182 1.29 -1.05 -5.68
N TYR A 183 0.91 -1.71 -4.59
CA TYR A 183 -0.28 -2.53 -4.55
C TYR A 183 -1.52 -1.68 -4.38
N SER A 184 -2.56 -1.95 -5.18
CA SER A 184 -3.92 -1.50 -4.85
C SER A 184 -4.35 -2.05 -3.48
N PRO A 185 -5.39 -1.48 -2.83
CA PRO A 185 -5.88 -1.95 -1.53
C PRO A 185 -6.15 -3.47 -1.47
N GLN A 186 -6.72 -4.05 -2.52
CA GLN A 186 -7.01 -5.47 -2.61
C GLN A 186 -5.75 -6.33 -2.85
N GLU A 187 -4.74 -5.81 -3.55
CA GLU A 187 -3.45 -6.48 -3.68
C GLU A 187 -2.67 -6.44 -2.35
N LEU A 188 -2.71 -5.31 -1.65
CA LEU A 188 -2.08 -5.16 -0.34
C LEU A 188 -2.70 -6.11 0.67
N LEU A 189 -4.04 -6.25 0.67
CA LEU A 189 -4.73 -7.23 1.51
C LEU A 189 -4.24 -8.66 1.24
N LYS A 190 -3.99 -9.02 -0.03
CA LYS A 190 -3.44 -10.35 -0.36
C LYS A 190 -2.01 -10.52 0.15
N ALA A 191 -1.16 -9.51 -0.01
CA ALA A 191 0.22 -9.52 0.49
C ALA A 191 0.25 -9.66 2.01
N VAL A 192 -0.58 -8.88 2.71
CA VAL A 192 -0.77 -8.94 4.16
C VAL A 192 -1.22 -10.33 4.62
N ASN A 193 -2.23 -10.93 3.98
CA ASN A 193 -2.67 -12.29 4.29
C ASN A 193 -1.56 -13.34 4.05
N ALA A 194 -0.69 -13.13 3.06
CA ALA A 194 0.44 -14.01 2.80
C ALA A 194 1.52 -13.93 3.90
N ILE A 195 1.77 -12.72 4.42
CA ILE A 195 2.64 -12.50 5.60
C ILE A 195 2.10 -13.26 6.81
N GLU A 196 0.80 -13.14 7.10
CA GLU A 196 0.19 -13.88 8.20
C GLU A 196 0.27 -15.40 7.99
N ALA A 197 0.07 -15.88 6.76
CA ALA A 197 0.17 -17.31 6.44
C ALA A 197 1.59 -17.85 6.65
N ALA A 198 2.63 -17.07 6.34
CA ALA A 198 4.03 -17.45 6.56
C ALA A 198 4.39 -17.58 8.05
N ALA A 199 3.66 -16.89 8.94
CA ALA A 199 3.75 -17.02 10.39
C ALA A 199 2.92 -18.21 10.95
N ASN A 200 2.52 -19.16 10.11
CA ASN A 200 1.70 -20.32 10.47
C ASN A 200 0.39 -19.96 11.19
N ARG A 201 -0.30 -18.91 10.73
CA ARG A 201 -1.57 -18.46 11.33
C ARG A 201 -2.56 -19.61 11.51
N THR A 202 -2.90 -19.91 12.75
CA THR A 202 -4.02 -20.78 13.12
C THR A 202 -5.21 -19.90 13.55
N ARG A 203 -6.35 -20.00 12.85
CA ARG A 203 -7.58 -19.26 13.22
C ARG A 203 -8.60 -20.23 13.82
N GLU A 204 -8.29 -20.72 15.02
CA GLU A 204 -9.12 -21.72 15.70
C GLU A 204 -10.36 -21.11 16.37
N ILE A 205 -10.25 -19.87 16.88
CA ILE A 205 -11.34 -19.18 17.62
C ILE A 205 -11.42 -17.70 17.20
N HIS A 206 -12.64 -17.20 16.98
CA HIS A 206 -12.88 -15.76 16.76
C HIS A 206 -12.54 -14.98 18.06
N TRP A 207 -11.61 -14.02 17.99
CA TRP A 207 -10.95 -13.35 19.15
C TRP A 207 -10.01 -14.22 19.99
N GLY A 208 -9.63 -15.39 19.47
CA GLY A 208 -8.62 -16.23 20.10
C GLY A 208 -7.18 -15.77 19.80
N PRO A 209 -6.21 -16.46 20.42
CA PRO A 209 -4.79 -16.20 20.22
C PRO A 209 -4.38 -16.29 18.74
N ARG A 210 -3.41 -15.46 18.32
CA ARG A 210 -2.84 -15.45 16.96
C ARG A 210 -1.32 -15.36 17.01
N THR A 211 -0.66 -16.10 16.12
CA THR A 211 0.79 -16.00 15.89
C THR A 211 1.16 -14.64 15.29
N LEU A 212 0.36 -14.15 14.35
CA LEU A 212 0.49 -12.82 13.76
C LEU A 212 -0.87 -12.35 13.22
N ASP A 213 -1.16 -11.06 13.41
CA ASP A 213 -2.28 -10.34 12.83
C ASP A 213 -1.75 -9.07 12.18
N VAL A 214 -2.12 -8.84 10.92
CA VAL A 214 -1.70 -7.65 10.18
C VAL A 214 -2.93 -7.01 9.55
N ASP A 215 -3.26 -5.78 9.97
CA ASP A 215 -4.43 -5.04 9.53
C ASP A 215 -4.02 -3.78 8.76
N ILE A 216 -4.69 -3.50 7.63
CA ILE A 216 -4.55 -2.22 6.91
C ILE A 216 -5.40 -1.17 7.63
N VAL A 217 -4.75 -0.17 8.24
CA VAL A 217 -5.40 0.85 9.06
C VAL A 217 -5.85 2.05 8.21
N LEU A 218 -4.94 2.56 7.39
CA LEU A 218 -5.14 3.70 6.50
C LEU A 218 -4.41 3.43 5.17
N TYR A 219 -4.93 3.98 4.09
CA TYR A 219 -4.35 3.93 2.75
C TYR A 219 -4.68 5.25 2.06
N ASP A 220 -3.68 6.07 1.79
CA ASP A 220 -3.79 7.45 1.33
C ASP A 220 -4.93 8.20 2.07
N ASP A 221 -5.83 8.83 1.31
CA ASP A 221 -7.11 9.38 1.75
C ASP A 221 -8.31 8.56 1.27
N GLU A 222 -8.07 7.30 0.88
CA GLU A 222 -9.07 6.40 0.30
C GLU A 222 -10.12 5.94 1.31
N ILE A 223 -11.35 5.77 0.82
CA ILE A 223 -12.44 5.13 1.55
C ILE A 223 -12.88 3.89 0.79
N VAL A 224 -12.45 2.73 1.26
CA VAL A 224 -12.76 1.42 0.68
C VAL A 224 -13.84 0.73 1.52
N ALA A 225 -14.87 0.22 0.86
CA ALA A 225 -15.98 -0.49 1.48
C ALA A 225 -16.37 -1.72 0.64
N ASP A 226 -15.48 -2.71 0.62
CA ASP A 226 -15.68 -3.98 -0.06
C ASP A 226 -16.21 -5.06 0.90
N SER A 227 -16.55 -6.24 0.36
CA SER A 227 -17.05 -7.36 1.16
C SER A 227 -16.04 -7.90 2.17
N ASN A 228 -14.75 -7.74 1.91
CA ASN A 228 -13.64 -8.28 2.69
C ASN A 228 -12.60 -7.24 3.14
N LEU A 229 -12.78 -5.95 2.79
CA LEU A 229 -11.81 -4.89 3.10
C LEU A 229 -12.53 -3.58 3.39
N PHE A 230 -12.15 -2.95 4.50
CA PHE A 230 -12.65 -1.63 4.87
C PHE A 230 -11.47 -0.74 5.22
N ILE A 231 -11.34 0.38 4.52
CA ILE A 231 -10.32 1.40 4.76
C ILE A 231 -11.04 2.75 4.89
N PRO A 232 -10.76 3.55 5.92
CA PRO A 232 -9.96 3.23 7.11
C PRO A 232 -10.50 2.02 7.88
N HIS A 233 -9.64 1.34 8.64
CA HIS A 233 -10.06 0.18 9.43
C HIS A 233 -11.21 0.58 10.37
N ARG A 234 -12.35 -0.14 10.27
CA ARG A 234 -13.63 0.26 10.90
C ARG A 234 -13.53 0.55 12.39
N GLU A 235 -12.69 -0.19 13.08
CA GLU A 235 -12.55 -0.10 14.54
C GLU A 235 -11.28 0.61 15.00
N MET A 236 -10.50 1.24 14.09
CA MET A 236 -9.25 1.91 14.49
C MET A 236 -9.47 2.93 15.61
N HIS A 237 -10.57 3.68 15.55
CA HIS A 237 -10.93 4.73 16.51
C HIS A 237 -11.33 4.20 17.89
N LYS A 238 -11.47 2.88 18.05
CA LYS A 238 -11.85 2.23 19.32
C LYS A 238 -10.68 1.51 19.98
N ARG A 239 -9.52 1.45 19.32
CA ARG A 239 -8.42 0.56 19.69
C ARG A 239 -7.18 1.39 20.00
N GLU A 240 -6.88 1.55 21.29
CA GLU A 240 -5.69 2.29 21.74
C GLU A 240 -4.41 1.62 21.23
N PHE A 241 -4.33 0.29 21.23
CA PHE A 241 -3.19 -0.47 20.70
C PHE A 241 -2.97 -0.31 19.18
N VAL A 242 -3.91 0.29 18.45
CA VAL A 242 -3.73 0.70 17.04
C VAL A 242 -3.31 2.18 16.97
N LEU A 243 -4.02 3.04 17.69
CA LEU A 243 -3.80 4.49 17.64
C LEU A 243 -2.50 4.95 18.29
N GLU A 244 -2.10 4.38 19.43
CA GLU A 244 -0.87 4.77 20.12
C GLU A 244 0.39 4.50 19.28
N PRO A 245 0.58 3.30 18.69
CA PRO A 245 1.64 3.05 17.72
C PRO A 245 1.58 3.95 16.49
N LEU A 246 0.37 4.20 15.95
CA LEU A 246 0.19 5.07 14.79
C LEU A 246 0.59 6.52 15.09
N VAL A 247 0.20 7.05 16.25
CA VAL A 247 0.55 8.42 16.68
C VAL A 247 2.04 8.60 16.86
N GLN A 248 2.77 7.55 17.25
CA GLN A 248 4.23 7.60 17.35
C GLN A 248 4.91 7.92 16.01
N ILE A 249 4.37 7.41 14.89
CA ILE A 249 5.00 7.53 13.57
C ILE A 249 4.30 8.54 12.65
N ALA A 250 3.01 8.77 12.85
CA ALA A 250 2.20 9.64 12.02
C ALA A 250 1.05 10.29 12.82
N PRO A 251 1.35 11.20 13.78
CA PRO A 251 0.34 11.83 14.64
C PRO A 251 -0.71 12.61 13.85
N TYR A 252 -0.32 13.16 12.70
CA TYR A 252 -1.16 13.96 11.82
C TYR A 252 -1.82 13.14 10.69
N ALA A 253 -1.69 11.81 10.66
CA ALA A 253 -2.41 10.99 9.70
C ALA A 253 -3.92 11.21 9.87
N ILE A 254 -4.61 11.55 8.78
CA ILE A 254 -6.02 11.91 8.83
C ILE A 254 -6.85 10.66 8.52
N ASN A 255 -7.85 10.39 9.34
CA ASN A 255 -8.89 9.46 8.96
C ASN A 255 -9.85 10.16 7.97
N PRO A 256 -9.94 9.72 6.70
CA PRO A 256 -10.74 10.39 5.68
C PRO A 256 -12.26 10.39 5.96
N ILE A 257 -12.76 9.55 6.85
CA ILE A 257 -14.19 9.53 7.25
C ILE A 257 -14.44 10.56 8.35
N SER A 258 -13.72 10.48 9.47
CA SER A 258 -13.96 11.38 10.62
C SER A 258 -13.34 12.76 10.45
N LYS A 259 -12.41 12.92 9.50
CA LYS A 259 -11.58 14.11 9.27
C LYS A 259 -10.76 14.54 10.50
N LYS A 260 -10.47 13.59 11.38
CA LYS A 260 -9.62 13.78 12.57
C LYS A 260 -8.24 13.17 12.35
N THR A 261 -7.24 13.75 13.00
CA THR A 261 -5.90 13.18 13.04
C THR A 261 -5.86 11.94 13.93
N ALA A 262 -4.85 11.09 13.76
CA ALA A 262 -4.59 9.96 14.64
C ALA A 262 -4.46 10.40 16.11
N GLU A 263 -3.79 11.54 16.36
CA GLU A 263 -3.66 12.13 17.69
C GLU A 263 -5.01 12.52 18.30
N GLN A 264 -5.87 13.23 17.55
CA GLN A 264 -7.21 13.59 18.00
C GLN A 264 -8.08 12.37 18.31
N LEU A 265 -7.98 11.32 17.49
CA LEU A 265 -8.70 10.07 17.73
C LEU A 265 -8.22 9.37 19.01
N LEU A 266 -6.92 9.39 19.29
CA LEU A 266 -6.34 8.82 20.50
C LEU A 266 -6.79 9.59 21.75
N ASP A 267 -6.74 10.92 21.71
CA ASP A 267 -7.16 11.78 22.81
C ASP A 267 -8.65 11.58 23.14
N GLU A 268 -9.51 11.46 22.12
CA GLU A 268 -10.93 11.19 22.31
C GLU A 268 -11.20 9.83 22.95
N LEU A 269 -10.44 8.80 22.54
CA LEU A 269 -10.56 7.46 23.10
C LEU A 269 -10.15 7.44 24.60
N ARG A 270 -9.06 8.13 24.93
CA ARG A 270 -8.57 8.25 26.31
C ARG A 270 -9.53 9.08 27.18
N GLY A 271 -10.05 10.19 26.67
CA GLY A 271 -11.02 11.03 27.36
C GLY A 271 -12.36 10.33 27.63
N GLN A 272 -12.79 9.42 26.76
CA GLN A 272 -13.98 8.57 27.03
C GLN A 272 -13.74 7.60 28.20
N SER A 273 -12.54 7.04 28.29
CA SER A 273 -12.16 6.09 29.34
C SER A 273 -12.13 6.74 30.74
N GLU A 274 -11.68 7.99 30.83
CA GLU A 274 -11.68 8.76 32.08
C GLU A 274 -13.11 9.09 32.56
N ASN A 275 -14.01 9.45 31.63
CA ASN A 275 -15.39 9.76 31.98
C ASN A 275 -16.17 8.54 32.48
N VAL A 276 -15.92 7.34 31.95
CA VAL A 276 -16.52 6.09 32.47
C VAL A 276 -16.05 5.77 33.89
N ASN A 277 -14.78 6.03 34.21
CA ASN A 277 -14.24 5.78 35.55
C ASN A 277 -14.65 6.84 36.59
N SER A 278 -15.02 8.06 36.16
CA SER A 278 -15.55 9.10 37.05
C SER A 278 -17.04 8.93 37.43
N GLY A 279 -17.77 8.03 36.76
CA GLY A 279 -19.22 7.81 36.94
C GLY A 279 -19.63 6.98 38.17
N CYS A 280 -18.69 6.47 38.98
CA CYS A 280 -18.98 5.57 40.11
C CYS A 280 -18.51 6.08 41.48
N ALA A 281 -18.35 7.39 41.66
CA ALA A 281 -18.03 8.00 42.95
C ALA A 281 -19.10 9.05 43.35
N GLY A 282 -20.33 8.59 43.64
CA GLY A 282 -21.38 9.54 44.03
C GLY A 282 -22.77 8.99 44.26
N CYS A 283 -22.93 7.85 44.95
CA CYS A 283 -24.22 7.47 45.52
C CYS A 283 -24.05 6.95 46.96
N GLN A 284 -23.51 7.82 47.83
CA GLN A 284 -23.78 7.72 49.26
C GLN A 284 -25.00 8.57 49.58
N GLY A 285 -26.09 7.92 49.99
CA GLY A 285 -27.18 8.59 50.70
C GLY A 285 -28.53 8.58 49.98
N CYS A 286 -29.21 7.43 49.96
CA CYS A 286 -30.65 7.45 50.10
C CYS A 286 -31.01 6.63 51.35
N ALA A 287 -31.05 7.35 52.47
CA ALA A 287 -31.48 6.83 53.76
C ALA A 287 -32.95 6.42 53.70
N MET A 288 -33.24 5.27 54.31
CA MET A 288 -34.58 4.84 54.72
C MET A 288 -35.42 6.00 55.25
N ARG A 289 -36.63 6.16 54.71
CA ARG A 289 -37.75 6.79 55.43
C ARG A 289 -39.05 6.05 55.14
N LYS A 290 -39.48 5.34 56.20
CA LYS A 290 -40.82 4.82 56.55
C LYS A 290 -41.40 3.68 55.71
#